data_AF-A0A8H9G168-F1
#
_entry.id   AF-A0A8H9G168-F1
#
_cell.length_a   1.000
_cell.length_b   1.000
_cell.length_c   1.000
_cell.angle_alpha   90.00
_cell.angle_beta   90.00
_cell.angle_gamma   90.00
#
_symmetry.space_group_name_H-M   'P 1'
#
loop_
_entity.id
_entity.type
_entity.pdbx_description
1 polymer ?
#
loop_
_entity_poly.entity_id
_entity_poly.type
_entity_poly.pdbx_seq_one_letter_code
_entity_poly.pdbx_strand_id
1 'polypeptide(L)'
;MIRITAFLLIAAYFLSSCNDKSQKENRLSQTKTESAIEKDVLADTTQEIPPTSIQLLKTLPVRNFPITDSTGFDNFNQIGIFDNGFLKRIQFNPEHTEAKNFRLNYKIPFSESFTSLVITYQRGEHELISMLLTVSKEEKIIDSLEISYDEIAESAFSKSSMIEKNKITVTDWNWMSGDNPISETHRYKLNSNGTFEKIERNSEKFSDQNI
;
A
#
# COMPACT_ATOMS: atom_id res chain seq x y z
N MET A 1 -11.11 28.52 50.66
CA MET A 1 -11.89 27.37 51.17
C MET A 1 -12.83 26.95 50.04
N ILE A 2 -12.46 25.96 49.20
CA ILE A 2 -12.73 24.51 49.34
C ILE A 2 -14.22 24.30 49.62
N ARG A 3 -14.99 23.66 48.73
CA ARG A 3 -15.08 22.19 48.65
C ARG A 3 -15.47 21.64 47.27
N ILE A 4 -14.56 20.79 46.77
CA ILE A 4 -14.78 19.64 45.89
C ILE A 4 -15.45 18.54 46.71
N THR A 5 -16.38 17.76 46.13
CA THR A 5 -16.54 16.29 46.25
C THR A 5 -17.80 15.88 45.47
N ALA A 6 -17.70 15.16 44.35
CA ALA A 6 -17.43 13.73 44.19
C ALA A 6 -18.72 12.88 44.27
N PHE A 7 -19.20 12.43 43.10
CA PHE A 7 -20.23 11.40 42.96
C PHE A 7 -19.59 10.02 43.13
N LEU A 8 -20.02 9.28 44.15
CA LEU A 8 -19.72 7.87 44.40
C LEU A 8 -20.75 7.01 43.66
N LEU A 9 -20.33 6.31 42.60
CA LEU A 9 -21.10 5.21 42.01
C LEU A 9 -20.59 3.89 42.57
N ILE A 10 -21.46 3.25 43.33
CA ILE A 10 -21.30 1.91 43.89
C ILE A 10 -21.62 0.89 42.79
N ALA A 11 -20.66 0.03 42.48
CA ALA A 11 -20.93 -1.24 41.81
C ALA A 11 -20.08 -2.33 42.47
N ALA A 12 -20.66 -2.97 43.48
CA ALA A 12 -20.20 -4.26 43.97
C ALA A 12 -20.87 -5.34 43.11
N TYR A 13 -20.07 -6.12 42.37
CA TYR A 13 -20.49 -7.44 41.93
C TYR A 13 -19.49 -8.48 42.41
N PHE A 14 -20.07 -9.45 43.11
CA PHE A 14 -19.42 -10.53 43.81
C PHE A 14 -18.82 -11.57 42.85
N LEU A 15 -17.73 -12.15 43.35
CA LEU A 15 -17.01 -13.33 42.87
C LEU A 15 -17.95 -14.52 42.61
N SER A 16 -17.63 -15.31 41.60
CA SER A 16 -17.81 -16.77 41.64
C SER A 16 -16.72 -17.44 40.80
N SER A 17 -15.72 -17.90 41.54
CA SER A 17 -14.72 -18.89 41.16
C SER A 17 -15.40 -20.24 40.89
N CYS A 18 -15.03 -20.90 39.80
CA CYS A 18 -15.10 -22.36 39.71
C CYS A 18 -13.87 -22.86 38.95
N ASN A 19 -12.95 -23.43 39.72
CA ASN A 19 -11.83 -24.25 39.27
C ASN A 19 -12.19 -25.74 39.42
N ASP A 20 -11.44 -26.57 38.68
CA ASP A 20 -11.29 -28.03 38.73
C ASP A 20 -12.35 -28.93 38.06
N LYS A 21 -11.89 -29.66 37.02
CA LYS A 21 -11.36 -31.03 37.20
C LYS A 21 -10.73 -31.59 35.90
N SER A 22 -9.44 -31.88 35.99
CA SER A 22 -8.74 -32.85 35.13
C SER A 22 -8.70 -34.22 35.84
N GLN A 23 -8.98 -35.30 35.10
CA GLN A 23 -8.61 -36.72 35.31
C GLN A 23 -9.14 -37.49 34.07
N LYS A 24 -8.51 -38.50 33.45
CA LYS A 24 -7.21 -39.18 33.55
C LYS A 24 -7.19 -40.25 32.42
N GLU A 25 -5.99 -40.57 31.89
CA GLU A 25 -5.53 -41.91 31.39
C GLU A 25 -6.32 -42.63 30.24
N ASN A 26 -5.73 -43.37 29.29
CA ASN A 26 -4.58 -44.27 29.42
C ASN A 26 -3.98 -44.75 28.06
N ARG A 27 -2.68 -45.08 28.13
CA ARG A 27 -1.88 -46.13 27.45
C ARG A 27 -1.44 -46.09 25.96
N LEU A 28 -0.10 -45.97 25.83
CA LEU A 28 0.81 -46.57 24.84
C LEU A 28 0.58 -48.08 24.61
N SER A 29 0.76 -48.55 23.36
CA SER A 29 1.94 -49.36 22.95
C SER A 29 1.85 -49.87 21.49
N GLN A 30 2.96 -49.63 20.76
CA GLN A 30 3.67 -50.42 19.71
C GLN A 30 2.88 -51.50 18.91
N THR A 31 3.05 -51.62 17.58
CA THR A 31 4.22 -52.26 16.94
C THR A 31 4.23 -52.10 15.40
N LYS A 32 5.46 -51.97 14.87
CA LYS A 32 6.00 -52.15 13.50
C LYS A 32 5.18 -52.96 12.48
N THR A 33 5.26 -52.57 11.20
CA THR A 33 6.04 -53.30 10.16
C THR A 33 6.40 -52.37 8.99
N GLU A 34 7.62 -52.56 8.53
CA GLU A 34 8.40 -51.89 7.48
C GLU A 34 8.20 -52.60 6.13
N SER A 35 8.14 -51.88 5.02
CA SER A 35 8.68 -52.35 3.73
C SER A 35 8.84 -51.19 2.77
N ALA A 36 10.07 -51.00 2.32
CA ALA A 36 10.54 -50.04 1.33
C ALA A 36 10.24 -50.46 -0.11
N ILE A 37 10.41 -49.49 -1.03
CA ILE A 37 10.92 -49.50 -2.43
C ILE A 37 10.27 -48.27 -3.11
N GLU A 38 10.88 -47.09 -3.14
CA GLU A 38 11.98 -46.57 -3.98
C GLU A 38 11.56 -46.07 -5.39
N LYS A 39 11.79 -44.75 -5.59
CA LYS A 39 12.02 -43.94 -6.82
C LYS A 39 10.92 -43.76 -7.89
N ASP A 40 10.45 -42.52 -8.02
CA ASP A 40 10.73 -41.66 -9.20
C ASP A 40 10.35 -40.19 -8.88
N VAL A 41 11.32 -39.28 -8.83
CA VAL A 41 11.53 -38.17 -9.80
C VAL A 41 10.40 -37.13 -9.85
N LEU A 42 10.73 -35.97 -9.26
CA LEU A 42 10.45 -34.61 -9.72
C LEU A 42 9.01 -34.30 -10.17
N ALA A 43 8.20 -33.80 -9.24
CA ALA A 43 7.19 -32.80 -9.55
C ALA A 43 7.56 -31.52 -8.82
N ASP A 44 8.44 -30.73 -9.47
CA ASP A 44 8.52 -29.30 -9.23
C ASP A 44 7.11 -28.74 -9.40
N THR A 45 6.45 -28.46 -8.28
CA THR A 45 5.14 -27.83 -8.29
C THR A 45 5.41 -26.35 -8.55
N THR A 46 5.77 -26.03 -9.79
CA THR A 46 5.56 -24.69 -10.30
C THR A 46 4.06 -24.50 -10.28
N GLN A 47 3.55 -23.84 -9.24
CA GLN A 47 2.16 -23.42 -9.18
C GLN A 47 1.92 -22.59 -10.45
N GLU A 48 1.20 -23.15 -11.42
CA GLU A 48 0.75 -22.41 -12.59
C GLU A 48 -0.06 -21.21 -12.09
N ILE A 49 0.51 -20.03 -12.27
CA ILE A 49 -0.13 -18.76 -11.96
C ILE A 49 -1.45 -18.73 -12.72
N PRO A 50 -2.61 -18.54 -12.05
CA PRO A 50 -3.90 -18.56 -12.72
C PRO A 50 -3.91 -17.54 -13.87
N PRO A 51 -4.32 -17.92 -15.08
CA PRO A 51 -4.24 -17.07 -16.29
C PRO A 51 -4.96 -15.72 -16.17
N THR A 52 -5.85 -15.58 -15.19
CA THR A 52 -6.66 -14.39 -14.93
C THR A 52 -5.84 -13.17 -14.49
N SER A 53 -4.69 -13.33 -13.81
CA SER A 53 -3.90 -12.18 -13.30
C SER A 53 -3.18 -11.42 -14.41
N ILE A 54 -2.53 -12.16 -15.30
CA ILE A 54 -1.81 -11.63 -16.46
C ILE A 54 -2.80 -10.93 -17.41
N GLN A 55 -4.03 -11.42 -17.51
CA GLN A 55 -5.06 -10.78 -18.31
C GLN A 55 -5.48 -9.42 -17.74
N LEU A 56 -5.63 -9.28 -16.42
CA LEU A 56 -6.02 -8.01 -15.79
C LEU A 56 -5.00 -6.89 -16.07
N LEU A 57 -3.71 -7.18 -15.93
CA LEU A 57 -2.67 -6.20 -16.23
C LEU A 57 -2.61 -5.86 -17.72
N LYS A 58 -3.00 -6.77 -18.62
CA LYS A 58 -3.07 -6.50 -20.05
C LYS A 58 -4.20 -5.53 -20.42
N THR A 59 -5.28 -5.48 -19.64
CA THR A 59 -6.41 -4.57 -19.90
C THR A 59 -6.16 -3.14 -19.41
N LEU A 60 -5.17 -2.93 -18.55
CA LEU A 60 -4.87 -1.60 -18.02
C LEU A 60 -4.29 -0.69 -19.11
N PRO A 61 -4.73 0.58 -19.18
CA PRO A 61 -4.17 1.54 -20.10
C PRO A 61 -2.67 1.74 -19.83
N VAL A 62 -1.91 1.96 -20.89
CA VAL A 62 -0.48 2.32 -20.80
C VAL A 62 -0.38 3.82 -21.00
N ARG A 63 0.21 4.53 -20.03
CA ARG A 63 0.53 5.96 -20.15
C ARG A 63 2.01 6.10 -20.50
N ASN A 64 2.30 6.90 -21.52
CA ASN A 64 3.67 7.18 -21.95
C ASN A 64 4.18 8.49 -21.33
N PHE A 65 5.50 8.62 -21.19
CA PHE A 65 6.14 9.81 -20.65
C PHE A 65 5.98 11.04 -21.56
N PRO A 66 5.92 12.26 -21.00
CA PRO A 66 5.81 12.56 -19.57
C PRO A 66 4.38 12.33 -19.05
N ILE A 67 4.26 11.96 -17.77
CA ILE A 67 2.97 11.68 -17.13
C ILE A 67 2.82 12.59 -15.92
N THR A 68 1.76 13.38 -15.90
CA THR A 68 1.30 14.01 -14.66
C THR A 68 0.30 13.10 -13.97
N ASP A 69 0.53 12.82 -12.68
CA ASP A 69 -0.46 12.22 -11.80
C ASP A 69 -0.86 13.24 -10.73
N SER A 70 -2.16 13.50 -10.69
CA SER A 70 -2.83 14.35 -9.70
C SER A 70 -4.16 13.68 -9.34
N THR A 71 -4.11 12.36 -9.18
CA THR A 71 -5.26 11.57 -8.77
C THR A 71 -5.77 12.09 -7.42
N GLY A 72 -7.06 12.42 -7.37
CA GLY A 72 -7.73 13.02 -6.21
C GLY A 72 -9.21 12.65 -6.18
N PHE A 73 -9.94 13.09 -5.15
CA PHE A 73 -11.34 12.75 -4.95
C PHE A 73 -12.25 13.19 -6.13
N ASP A 74 -11.87 14.25 -6.83
CA ASP A 74 -12.62 14.76 -8.00
C ASP A 74 -12.56 13.83 -9.22
N ASN A 75 -11.49 13.03 -9.37
CA ASN A 75 -11.25 12.23 -10.57
C ASN A 75 -11.14 10.72 -10.31
N PHE A 76 -11.01 10.28 -9.05
CA PHE A 76 -10.70 8.88 -8.73
C PHE A 76 -11.75 7.89 -9.26
N ASN A 77 -13.02 8.30 -9.32
CA ASN A 77 -14.11 7.44 -9.78
C ASN A 77 -14.03 7.14 -11.28
N GLN A 78 -13.35 7.99 -12.06
CA GLN A 78 -13.27 7.93 -13.51
C GLN A 78 -12.03 7.18 -14.01
N ILE A 79 -11.10 6.87 -13.11
CA ILE A 79 -9.83 6.23 -13.44
C ILE A 79 -9.76 4.80 -12.89
N GLY A 80 -9.03 3.97 -13.62
CA GLY A 80 -8.72 2.60 -13.23
C GLY A 80 -9.90 1.66 -13.17
N ILE A 81 -9.62 0.44 -12.70
CA ILE A 81 -10.58 -0.63 -12.46
C ILE A 81 -10.42 -1.11 -11.01
N PHE A 82 -11.51 -1.60 -10.42
CA PHE A 82 -11.44 -2.19 -9.08
C PHE A 82 -10.45 -3.36 -9.03
N ASP A 83 -9.64 -3.40 -7.96
CA ASP A 83 -8.85 -4.58 -7.67
C ASP A 83 -9.76 -5.77 -7.39
N ASN A 84 -9.48 -6.90 -8.04
CA ASN A 84 -10.21 -8.15 -7.87
C ASN A 84 -9.34 -9.22 -7.18
N GLY A 85 -8.41 -8.80 -6.32
CA GLY A 85 -7.47 -9.67 -5.61
C GLY A 85 -6.08 -9.71 -6.23
N PHE A 86 -5.74 -8.84 -7.19
CA PHE A 86 -4.39 -8.72 -7.70
C PHE A 86 -3.45 -8.20 -6.61
N LEU A 87 -3.85 -7.15 -5.89
CA LEU A 87 -3.04 -6.56 -4.81
C LEU A 87 -2.75 -7.55 -3.69
N LYS A 88 -3.74 -8.36 -3.31
CA LYS A 88 -3.56 -9.42 -2.30
C LYS A 88 -2.52 -10.46 -2.74
N ARG A 89 -2.51 -10.85 -4.01
CA ARG A 89 -1.59 -11.86 -4.55
C ARG A 89 -0.14 -11.38 -4.58
N ILE A 90 0.07 -10.11 -4.94
CA ILE A 90 1.41 -9.49 -4.89
C ILE A 90 1.84 -9.09 -3.47
N GLN A 91 1.00 -9.41 -2.46
CA GLN A 91 1.22 -9.10 -1.05
C GLN A 91 1.38 -7.60 -0.79
N PHE A 92 0.65 -6.77 -1.53
CA PHE A 92 0.59 -5.33 -1.26
C PHE A 92 -0.03 -5.09 0.11
N ASN A 93 0.65 -4.31 0.94
CA ASN A 93 0.18 -3.90 2.26
C ASN A 93 0.14 -2.37 2.32
N PRO A 94 -1.06 -1.74 2.39
CA PRO A 94 -1.23 -0.28 2.39
C PRO A 94 -0.80 0.42 3.69
N GLU A 95 -0.05 -0.25 4.58
CA GLU A 95 0.36 0.17 5.95
C GLU A 95 -0.79 0.48 6.93
N HIS A 96 -2.02 0.58 6.43
CA HIS A 96 -3.21 1.05 7.13
C HIS A 96 -4.37 0.06 6.99
N THR A 97 -4.94 -0.36 8.12
CA THR A 97 -5.99 -1.39 8.18
C THR A 97 -7.33 -0.95 7.59
N GLU A 98 -7.56 0.35 7.56
CA GLU A 98 -8.75 1.04 7.08
C GLU A 98 -8.73 1.31 5.56
N ALA A 99 -7.67 0.87 4.87
CA ALA A 99 -7.52 1.06 3.44
C ALA A 99 -8.60 0.30 2.64
N LYS A 100 -9.28 1.00 1.73
CA LYS A 100 -10.40 0.47 0.94
C LYS A 100 -10.41 1.02 -0.48
N ASN A 101 -11.36 0.52 -1.29
CA ASN A 101 -11.64 1.05 -2.63
C ASN A 101 -10.40 1.04 -3.56
N PHE A 102 -9.66 -0.06 -3.52
CA PHE A 102 -8.46 -0.24 -4.31
C PHE A 102 -8.77 -0.25 -5.82
N ARG A 103 -7.98 0.52 -6.56
CA ARG A 103 -8.05 0.62 -8.02
C ARG A 103 -6.68 0.40 -8.63
N LEU A 104 -6.67 -0.31 -9.76
CA LEU A 104 -5.52 -0.43 -10.65
C LEU A 104 -5.71 0.58 -11.79
N ASN A 105 -4.84 1.58 -11.88
CA ASN A 105 -5.09 2.74 -12.74
C ASN A 105 -4.52 2.55 -14.13
N TYR A 106 -3.20 2.47 -14.23
CA TYR A 106 -2.49 2.41 -15.50
C TYR A 106 -1.07 1.87 -15.33
N LYS A 107 -0.49 1.39 -16.43
CA LYS A 107 0.91 0.96 -16.49
C LYS A 107 1.80 2.03 -17.09
N ILE A 108 3.08 1.99 -16.73
CA ILE A 108 4.11 2.88 -17.26
C ILE A 108 5.23 2.03 -17.89
N PRO A 109 5.65 2.30 -19.14
CA PRO A 109 6.65 1.49 -19.83
C PRO A 109 8.08 1.91 -19.47
N PHE A 110 8.45 1.78 -18.18
CA PHE A 110 9.83 2.06 -17.73
C PHE A 110 10.83 1.01 -18.21
N SER A 111 10.45 -0.26 -18.18
CA SER A 111 11.32 -1.41 -18.46
C SER A 111 10.51 -2.64 -18.83
N GLU A 112 11.11 -3.56 -19.59
CA GLU A 112 10.58 -4.91 -19.86
C GLU A 112 11.01 -5.93 -18.78
N SER A 113 11.90 -5.53 -17.86
CA SER A 113 12.41 -6.39 -16.79
C SER A 113 11.45 -6.50 -15.60
N PHE A 114 10.55 -5.54 -15.42
CA PHE A 114 9.54 -5.48 -14.37
C PHE A 114 8.31 -4.73 -14.88
N THR A 115 7.16 -4.93 -14.24
CA THR A 115 5.96 -4.13 -14.50
C THR A 115 5.96 -2.90 -13.61
N SER A 116 5.70 -1.72 -14.17
CA SER A 116 5.36 -0.52 -13.38
C SER A 116 3.86 -0.23 -13.47
N LEU A 117 3.22 -0.10 -12.32
CA LEU A 117 1.77 0.02 -12.19
C LEU A 117 1.43 1.12 -11.17
N VAL A 118 0.51 2.00 -11.53
CA VAL A 118 -0.10 2.94 -10.58
C VAL A 118 -1.38 2.35 -10.02
N ILE A 119 -1.50 2.39 -8.71
CA ILE A 119 -2.69 1.98 -7.96
C ILE A 119 -3.16 3.15 -7.09
N THR A 120 -4.44 3.15 -6.74
CA THR A 120 -5.02 4.11 -5.80
C THR A 120 -5.87 3.40 -4.77
N TYR A 121 -5.91 3.92 -3.55
CA TYR A 121 -6.82 3.47 -2.51
C TYR A 121 -7.19 4.62 -1.59
N GLN A 122 -8.31 4.46 -0.88
CA GLN A 122 -8.73 5.38 0.16
C GLN A 122 -8.19 4.92 1.50
N ARG A 123 -7.65 5.85 2.30
CA ARG A 123 -7.34 5.64 3.72
C ARG A 123 -8.40 6.37 4.55
N GLY A 124 -9.24 5.61 5.25
CA GLY A 124 -10.41 6.19 5.92
C GLY A 124 -11.39 6.83 4.93
N GLU A 125 -12.07 7.90 5.37
CA GLU A 125 -13.06 8.62 4.55
C GLU A 125 -12.48 9.84 3.82
N HIS A 126 -11.34 10.36 4.26
CA HIS A 126 -10.89 11.68 3.86
C HIS A 126 -9.56 11.70 3.11
N GLU A 127 -8.91 10.56 2.91
CA GLU A 127 -7.59 10.50 2.29
C GLU A 127 -7.60 9.54 1.11
N LEU A 128 -7.00 9.96 0.00
CA LEU A 128 -6.83 9.17 -1.21
C LEU A 128 -5.34 9.13 -1.55
N ILE A 129 -4.78 7.93 -1.67
CA ILE A 129 -3.34 7.71 -1.87
C ILE A 129 -3.15 6.99 -3.20
N SER A 130 -2.22 7.47 -4.02
CA SER A 130 -1.78 6.78 -5.24
C SER A 130 -0.32 6.37 -5.15
N MET A 131 -0.08 5.09 -5.40
CA MET A 131 1.24 4.47 -5.33
C MET A 131 1.68 4.00 -6.72
N LEU A 132 2.89 4.36 -7.12
CA LEU A 132 3.61 3.73 -8.22
C LEU A 132 4.36 2.52 -7.68
N LEU A 133 3.98 1.33 -8.13
CA LEU A 133 4.61 0.07 -7.77
C LEU A 133 5.50 -0.42 -8.91
N THR A 134 6.63 -1.04 -8.58
CA THR A 134 7.38 -1.91 -9.48
C THR A 134 7.20 -3.36 -9.02
N VAL A 135 6.91 -4.23 -9.97
CA VAL A 135 6.56 -5.64 -9.69
C VAL A 135 7.38 -6.54 -10.60
N SER A 136 8.02 -7.56 -10.01
CA SER A 136 8.80 -8.56 -10.74
C SER A 136 7.92 -9.43 -11.64
N LYS A 137 8.54 -10.24 -12.50
CA LYS A 137 7.82 -11.18 -13.38
C LYS A 137 7.10 -12.28 -12.59
N GLU A 138 7.58 -12.57 -11.38
CA GLU A 138 7.01 -13.50 -10.42
C GLU A 138 5.94 -12.83 -9.53
N GLU A 139 5.44 -11.66 -9.93
CA GLU A 139 4.40 -10.89 -9.25
C GLU A 139 4.76 -10.50 -7.80
N LYS A 140 6.05 -10.23 -7.52
CA LYS A 140 6.51 -9.70 -6.23
C LYS A 140 6.77 -8.20 -6.34
N ILE A 141 6.31 -7.42 -5.37
CA ILE A 141 6.68 -6.00 -5.30
C ILE A 141 8.19 -5.89 -5.11
N ILE A 142 8.83 -5.12 -6.00
CA ILE A 142 10.24 -4.76 -5.92
C ILE A 142 10.38 -3.52 -5.06
N ASP A 143 9.59 -2.49 -5.37
CA ASP A 143 9.59 -1.22 -4.65
C ASP A 143 8.28 -0.45 -4.89
N SER A 144 8.06 0.61 -4.11
CA SER A 144 6.88 1.46 -4.18
C SER A 144 7.19 2.92 -3.88
N LEU A 145 6.50 3.83 -4.56
CA LEU A 145 6.62 5.27 -4.35
C LEU A 145 5.23 5.91 -4.31
N GLU A 146 4.94 6.68 -3.28
CA GLU A 146 3.73 7.52 -3.24
C GLU A 146 3.90 8.68 -4.22
N ILE A 147 2.99 8.78 -5.20
CA ILE A 147 3.09 9.74 -6.31
C ILE A 147 1.98 10.79 -6.32
N SER A 148 0.86 10.50 -5.65
CA SER A 148 -0.25 11.45 -5.45
C SER A 148 -0.96 11.18 -4.14
N TYR A 149 -1.50 12.22 -3.56
CA TYR A 149 -2.25 12.20 -2.30
C TYR A 149 -3.26 13.34 -2.33
N ASP A 150 -4.44 13.10 -1.77
CA ASP A 150 -5.48 14.11 -1.66
C ASP A 150 -6.21 13.93 -0.32
N GLU A 151 -6.33 15.00 0.45
CA GLU A 151 -7.07 15.05 1.71
C GLU A 151 -8.25 16.00 1.61
N ILE A 152 -9.43 15.56 2.04
CA ILE A 152 -10.67 16.35 1.97
C ILE A 152 -11.24 16.78 3.33
N ALA A 153 -10.65 16.37 4.47
CA ALA A 153 -11.18 16.76 5.78
C ALA A 153 -11.06 18.28 5.98
N GLU A 154 -9.94 18.87 5.56
CA GLU A 154 -9.72 20.33 5.56
C GLU A 154 -9.08 20.85 4.28
N SER A 155 -8.93 20.01 3.24
CA SER A 155 -8.15 20.35 2.02
C SER A 155 -6.71 20.79 2.35
N ALA A 156 -6.16 20.28 3.46
CA ALA A 156 -4.92 20.76 4.04
C ALA A 156 -3.69 20.30 3.26
N PHE A 157 -3.70 19.05 2.79
CA PHE A 157 -2.55 18.41 2.16
C PHE A 157 -2.91 17.80 0.81
N SER A 158 -2.02 17.98 -0.17
CA SER A 158 -2.13 17.34 -1.47
C SER A 158 -0.75 17.02 -2.03
N LYS A 159 -0.66 15.99 -2.87
CA LYS A 159 0.57 15.59 -3.57
C LYS A 159 0.24 15.30 -5.02
N SER A 160 1.14 15.73 -5.89
CA SER A 160 1.09 15.39 -7.32
C SER A 160 2.48 15.04 -7.82
N SER A 161 2.56 14.42 -8.99
CA SER A 161 3.83 14.04 -9.59
C SER A 161 3.91 14.31 -11.08
N MET A 162 5.14 14.56 -11.52
CA MET A 162 5.57 14.51 -12.91
C MET A 162 6.54 13.34 -13.07
N ILE A 163 6.13 12.33 -13.83
CA ILE A 163 6.88 11.12 -14.10
C ILE A 163 7.47 11.23 -15.50
N GLU A 164 8.79 11.33 -15.57
CA GLU A 164 9.58 11.34 -16.80
C GLU A 164 10.42 10.05 -16.88
N LYS A 165 10.95 9.73 -18.05
CA LYS A 165 11.69 8.48 -18.27
C LYS A 165 12.86 8.27 -17.29
N ASN A 166 13.54 9.34 -16.92
CA ASN A 166 14.76 9.30 -16.11
C ASN A 166 14.60 9.90 -14.71
N LYS A 167 13.43 10.46 -14.39
CA LYS A 167 13.21 11.25 -13.17
C LYS A 167 11.72 11.29 -12.85
N ILE A 168 11.41 11.12 -11.57
CA ILE A 168 10.07 11.33 -11.02
C ILE A 168 10.18 12.51 -10.07
N THR A 169 9.36 13.52 -10.28
CA THR A 169 9.27 14.69 -9.40
C THR A 169 7.94 14.61 -8.67
N VAL A 170 7.96 14.57 -7.35
CA VAL A 170 6.79 14.57 -6.47
C VAL A 170 6.77 15.92 -5.75
N THR A 171 5.63 16.59 -5.76
CA THR A 171 5.45 17.87 -5.06
C THR A 171 4.34 17.71 -4.04
N ASP A 172 4.71 17.86 -2.78
CA ASP A 172 3.84 17.95 -1.61
C ASP A 172 3.40 19.40 -1.41
N TRP A 173 2.13 19.61 -1.10
CA TRP A 173 1.55 20.92 -0.81
C TRP A 173 0.87 20.91 0.56
N ASN A 174 1.15 21.95 1.34
CA ASN A 174 0.50 22.25 2.61
C ASN A 174 -0.23 23.60 2.50
N TRP A 175 -1.55 23.54 2.51
CA TRP A 175 -2.47 24.67 2.39
C TRP A 175 -2.86 25.29 3.73
N MET A 176 -2.33 24.79 4.85
CA MET A 176 -2.63 25.30 6.20
C MET A 176 -2.06 26.69 6.49
N SER A 177 -1.20 27.21 5.61
CA SER A 177 -0.57 28.53 5.75
C SER A 177 -1.42 29.67 5.15
N GLY A 178 -2.71 29.44 4.92
CA GLY A 178 -3.64 30.42 4.34
C GLY A 178 -3.36 30.63 2.85
N ASP A 179 -3.29 31.88 2.41
CA ASP A 179 -3.14 32.25 0.99
C ASP A 179 -1.77 31.88 0.39
N ASN A 180 -0.78 31.51 1.23
CA ASN A 180 0.57 31.16 0.81
C ASN A 180 0.86 29.68 1.11
N PRO A 181 0.45 28.74 0.24
CA PRO A 181 0.70 27.33 0.46
C PRO A 181 2.21 27.04 0.41
N ILE A 182 2.65 26.14 1.29
CA ILE A 182 4.05 25.70 1.33
C ILE A 182 4.17 24.43 0.49
N SER A 183 5.11 24.39 -0.44
CA SER A 183 5.40 23.20 -1.23
C SER A 183 6.79 22.63 -0.95
N GLU A 184 6.91 21.31 -0.89
CA GLU A 184 8.19 20.61 -0.90
C GLU A 184 8.28 19.72 -2.16
N THR A 185 9.42 19.75 -2.85
CA THR A 185 9.64 18.92 -4.03
C THR A 185 10.69 17.84 -3.76
N HIS A 186 10.36 16.62 -4.15
CA HIS A 186 11.21 15.45 -4.05
C HIS A 186 11.46 14.86 -5.42
N ARG A 187 12.71 14.49 -5.69
CA ARG A 187 13.11 13.92 -6.98
C ARG A 187 13.62 12.49 -6.78
N TYR A 188 13.16 11.58 -7.62
CA TYR A 188 13.50 10.17 -7.59
C TYR A 188 13.98 9.70 -8.95
N LYS A 189 14.90 8.74 -8.94
CA LYS A 189 15.31 7.96 -10.10
C LYS A 189 14.75 6.56 -9.93
N LEU A 190 14.25 5.98 -11.01
CA LEU A 190 13.98 4.55 -11.06
C LEU A 190 15.23 3.82 -11.59
N ASN A 191 15.80 2.94 -10.78
CA ASN A 191 16.96 2.15 -11.14
C ASN A 191 16.56 0.95 -12.02
N SER A 192 17.53 0.39 -12.75
CA SER A 192 17.30 -0.72 -13.69
C SER A 192 16.82 -2.01 -13.03
N ASN A 193 17.08 -2.16 -11.73
CA ASN A 193 16.57 -3.25 -10.89
C ASN A 193 15.12 -3.04 -10.42
N GLY A 194 14.51 -1.88 -10.71
CA GLY A 194 13.14 -1.54 -10.31
C GLY A 194 13.01 -0.77 -9.00
N THR A 195 14.11 -0.40 -8.33
CA THR A 195 14.03 0.36 -7.06
C THR A 195 14.05 1.87 -7.29
N PHE A 196 13.36 2.62 -6.43
CA PHE A 196 13.34 4.07 -6.42
C PHE A 196 14.46 4.61 -5.53
N GLU A 197 15.20 5.60 -6.04
CA GLU A 197 16.28 6.26 -5.32
C GLU A 197 16.02 7.77 -5.30
N LYS A 198 16.00 8.37 -4.10
CA LYS A 198 15.84 9.83 -3.96
C LYS A 198 17.13 10.52 -4.37
N ILE A 199 17.07 11.44 -5.33
CA ILE A 199 18.25 12.04 -5.98
C ILE A 199 18.71 13.33 -5.29
N GLU A 200 17.86 14.09 -4.58
CA GLU A 200 18.32 15.26 -3.80
C GLU A 200 17.23 15.88 -2.88
N ARG A 201 17.67 16.56 -1.81
CA ARG A 201 16.88 17.39 -0.89
C ARG A 201 17.57 18.76 -0.78
N ASN A 202 17.37 19.65 -1.76
CA ASN A 202 17.66 21.07 -1.58
C ASN A 202 16.32 21.76 -1.34
N SER A 203 16.06 22.15 -0.09
CA SER A 203 14.93 22.98 0.26
C SER A 203 15.15 24.37 -0.34
N GLU A 204 14.57 24.62 -1.51
CA GLU A 204 14.31 25.99 -1.94
C GLU A 204 13.29 26.57 -0.96
N LYS A 205 13.79 27.28 0.05
CA LYS A 205 12.98 28.29 0.71
C LYS A 205 12.64 29.30 -0.38
N PHE A 206 11.40 29.29 -0.85
CA PHE A 206 10.83 30.45 -1.50
C PHE A 206 10.82 31.56 -0.44
N SER A 207 11.88 32.36 -0.42
CA SER A 207 11.80 33.68 0.16
C SER A 207 10.95 34.48 -0.81
N ASP A 208 9.71 34.77 -0.43
CA ASP A 208 9.01 35.90 -0.99
C ASP A 208 9.87 37.15 -0.72
N GLN A 209 10.65 37.52 -1.73
CA GLN A 209 11.16 38.86 -1.88
C GLN A 209 10.55 39.43 -3.15
N ASN A 210 9.80 40.51 -2.94
CA ASN A 210 9.24 41.45 -3.90
C ASN A 210 7.85 41.06 -4.44
N ILE A 211 6.78 41.58 -3.81
CA ILE A 211 6.11 42.83 -4.24
C ILE A 211 5.63 43.58 -2.99
#